data_AF-A0A954NUD2-F1
#
_entry.id   AF-A0A954NUD2-F1
#
_cell.length_a   1.000
_cell.length_b   1.000
_cell.length_c   1.000
_cell.angle_alpha   90.00
_cell.angle_beta   90.00
_cell.angle_gamma   90.00
#
_symmetry.space_group_name_H-M   'P 1'
#
loop_
_entity.id
_entity.type
_entity.pdbx_description
1 polymer ?
#
loop_
_entity_poly.entity_id
_entity_poly.type
_entity_poly.pdbx_seq_one_letter_code
_entity_poly.pdbx_strand_id
1 'polypeptide(L)'
;MKSQRSKTIGQTGPPAEQTQSEILIDKAVRLVDTGQLEQAIKVLASSNLNTHAIRNARGVCLMRLGRVADAVQLYRSLVLMQGCTWMNPELPVIYRTNFATSLLLSGRKTGGLEALLEIREPDHPSVVRLREAFQKWEQNLTWGQWLLWKFGVDPKSPVTLAFAPGDFAEPPPEPRRTTGKNQPQQLAA
;
A
#
# COMPACT_ATOMS: atom_id res chain seq x y z
N MET A 1 33.25 12.27 19.49
CA MET A 1 31.87 12.81 19.53
C MET A 1 31.30 12.78 18.12
N LYS A 2 30.45 11.81 17.79
CA LYS A 2 29.82 11.66 16.48
C LYS A 2 28.42 12.26 16.55
N SER A 3 28.20 13.41 15.92
CA SER A 3 26.87 14.00 15.76
C SER A 3 26.35 13.62 14.38
N GLN A 4 25.40 12.67 14.35
CA GLN A 4 24.66 12.29 13.15
C GLN A 4 23.66 13.40 12.83
N ARG A 5 23.85 14.08 11.69
CA ARG A 5 22.78 14.87 11.05
C ARG A 5 21.87 13.91 10.29
N SER A 6 20.65 13.77 10.78
CA SER A 6 19.52 13.17 10.07
C SER A 6 19.33 13.88 8.73
N LYS A 7 19.57 13.17 7.63
CA LYS A 7 19.18 13.61 6.30
C LYS A 7 17.71 13.30 6.11
N THR A 8 16.88 14.35 6.14
CA THR A 8 15.54 14.35 5.57
C THR A 8 15.68 14.11 4.06
N ILE A 9 15.51 12.86 3.62
CA ILE A 9 15.35 12.54 2.20
C ILE A 9 13.85 12.67 1.92
N GLY A 10 13.41 13.90 1.71
CA GLY A 10 12.04 14.25 1.40
C GLY A 10 12.00 15.08 0.13
N GLN A 11 11.50 14.46 -0.94
CA GLN A 11 10.85 15.11 -2.08
C GLN A 11 11.69 16.17 -2.85
N THR A 12 12.27 15.81 -3.99
CA THR A 12 12.92 16.78 -4.89
C THR A 12 11.91 17.39 -5.86
N GLY A 13 11.19 18.39 -5.38
CA GLY A 13 10.44 19.38 -6.17
C GLY A 13 10.51 20.73 -5.44
N PRO A 14 10.46 21.87 -6.14
CA PRO A 14 10.45 23.18 -5.48
C PRO A 14 9.24 23.28 -4.52
N PRO A 15 9.35 24.02 -3.39
CA PRO A 15 8.30 24.07 -2.36
C PRO A 15 6.88 24.34 -2.88
N ALA A 16 6.75 25.17 -3.93
CA ALA A 16 5.48 25.47 -4.57
C ALA A 16 4.79 24.26 -5.24
N GLU A 17 5.56 23.35 -5.86
CA GLU A 17 5.02 22.14 -6.50
C GLU A 17 4.56 21.09 -5.48
N GLN A 18 5.24 21.03 -4.33
CA GLN A 18 4.85 20.18 -3.21
C GLN A 18 3.50 20.64 -2.64
N THR A 19 3.38 21.92 -2.32
CA THR A 19 2.11 22.52 -1.84
C THR A 19 0.97 22.33 -2.84
N GLN A 20 1.22 22.51 -4.14
CA GLN A 20 0.19 22.31 -5.15
C GLN A 20 -0.18 20.82 -5.31
N SER A 21 0.78 19.91 -5.18
CA SER A 21 0.51 18.46 -5.17
C SER A 21 -0.38 18.06 -4.00
N GLU A 22 -0.10 18.57 -2.80
CA GLU A 22 -0.89 18.33 -1.58
C GLU A 22 -2.34 18.80 -1.76
N ILE A 23 -2.54 20.03 -2.25
CA ILE A 23 -3.89 20.57 -2.52
C ILE A 23 -4.68 19.68 -3.49
N LEU A 24 -4.04 19.18 -4.54
CA LEU A 24 -4.70 18.31 -5.52
C LEU A 24 -5.03 16.92 -4.94
N ILE A 25 -4.14 16.37 -4.12
CA ILE A 25 -4.37 15.11 -3.43
C ILE A 25 -5.53 15.26 -2.45
N ASP A 26 -5.57 16.31 -1.64
CA ASP A 26 -6.67 16.59 -0.72
C ASP A 26 -8.01 16.71 -1.45
N LYS A 27 -8.01 17.41 -2.59
CA LYS A 27 -9.20 17.50 -3.44
C LYS A 27 -9.62 16.13 -3.97
N ALA A 28 -8.67 15.29 -4.39
CA ALA A 28 -8.95 13.95 -4.86
C ALA A 28 -9.50 13.05 -3.75
N VAL A 29 -8.96 13.14 -2.53
CA VAL A 29 -9.44 12.42 -1.35
C VAL A 29 -10.90 12.79 -1.05
N ARG A 30 -11.25 14.08 -1.02
CA ARG A 30 -12.64 14.52 -0.84
C ARG A 30 -13.59 14.00 -1.92
N LEU A 31 -13.13 13.93 -3.17
CA LEU A 31 -13.91 13.35 -4.26
C LEU A 31 -14.09 11.84 -4.08
N VAL A 32 -13.06 11.13 -3.62
CA VAL A 32 -13.15 9.69 -3.31
C VAL A 32 -14.13 9.44 -2.16
N ASP A 33 -14.09 10.25 -1.10
CA ASP A 33 -14.98 10.13 0.06
C ASP A 33 -16.45 10.38 -0.30
N THR A 34 -16.70 11.17 -1.36
CA THR A 34 -18.04 11.43 -1.90
C THR A 34 -18.43 10.46 -3.03
N GLY A 35 -17.63 9.41 -3.28
CA GLY A 35 -17.90 8.38 -4.29
C GLY A 35 -17.57 8.78 -5.74
N GLN A 36 -16.94 9.94 -5.96
CA GLN A 36 -16.65 10.52 -7.28
C GLN A 36 -15.26 10.14 -7.80
N LEU A 37 -14.96 8.84 -7.86
CA LEU A 37 -13.64 8.30 -8.24
C LEU A 37 -13.15 8.76 -9.62
N GLU A 38 -14.03 8.80 -10.62
CA GLU A 38 -13.69 9.27 -11.98
C GLU A 38 -13.27 10.75 -11.98
N GLN A 39 -13.91 11.58 -11.17
CA GLN A 39 -13.54 12.99 -11.04
C GLN A 39 -12.22 13.15 -10.31
N ALA A 40 -11.97 12.34 -9.28
CA ALA A 40 -10.69 12.33 -8.58
C ALA A 40 -9.53 12.01 -9.55
N ILE A 41 -9.69 11.01 -10.42
CA ILE A 41 -8.70 10.69 -11.45
C ILE A 41 -8.50 11.85 -12.42
N LYS A 42 -9.59 12.49 -12.88
CA LYS A 42 -9.49 13.64 -13.80
C LYS A 42 -8.73 14.81 -13.18
N VAL A 43 -9.02 15.16 -11.92
CA VAL A 43 -8.29 16.22 -11.20
C VAL A 43 -6.80 15.91 -11.14
N LEU A 44 -6.43 14.69 -10.75
CA LEU A 44 -5.03 14.26 -10.64
C LEU A 44 -4.32 14.09 -12.01
N ALA A 45 -5.07 13.88 -13.10
CA ALA A 45 -4.52 13.76 -14.45
C ALA A 45 -4.41 15.11 -15.18
N SER A 46 -5.27 16.07 -14.81
CA SER A 46 -5.29 17.42 -15.39
C SER A 46 -4.16 18.33 -14.87
N SER A 47 -3.49 17.95 -13.80
CA SER A 47 -2.30 18.66 -13.35
C SER A 47 -1.12 18.34 -14.28
N ASN A 48 -0.36 19.37 -14.64
CA ASN A 48 0.97 19.22 -15.25
C ASN A 48 2.02 18.69 -14.26
N LEU A 49 1.61 18.46 -13.00
CA LEU A 49 2.46 17.98 -11.92
C LEU A 49 2.60 16.45 -12.00
N ASN A 50 3.82 15.99 -12.21
CA ASN A 50 4.15 14.57 -12.28
C ASN A 50 4.96 14.10 -11.05
N THR A 51 4.53 14.52 -9.85
CA THR A 51 5.18 14.15 -8.60
C THR A 51 4.86 12.70 -8.22
N HIS A 52 5.74 12.05 -7.45
CA HIS A 52 5.50 10.69 -6.95
C HIS A 52 4.20 10.60 -6.11
N ALA A 53 3.86 11.65 -5.37
CA ALA A 53 2.64 11.72 -4.58
C ALA A 53 1.37 11.72 -5.46
N ILE A 54 1.35 12.51 -6.54
CA ILE A 54 0.23 12.51 -7.51
C ILE A 54 0.10 11.14 -8.19
N ARG A 55 1.23 10.52 -8.57
CA ARG A 55 1.23 9.17 -9.16
C ARG A 55 0.68 8.13 -8.18
N ASN A 56 1.10 8.17 -6.90
CA ASN A 56 0.56 7.30 -5.87
C ASN A 56 -0.97 7.48 -5.74
N ALA A 57 -1.44 8.72 -5.61
CA ALA A 57 -2.86 9.01 -5.49
C ALA A 57 -3.68 8.50 -6.70
N ARG A 58 -3.15 8.65 -7.92
CA ARG A 58 -3.77 8.08 -9.13
C ARG A 58 -3.86 6.56 -9.07
N GLY A 59 -2.79 5.89 -8.62
CA GLY A 59 -2.77 4.44 -8.44
C GLY A 59 -3.85 3.97 -7.45
N VAL A 60 -4.02 4.67 -6.33
CA VAL A 60 -5.09 4.39 -5.36
C VAL A 60 -6.47 4.51 -6.00
N CYS A 61 -6.74 5.61 -6.71
CA CYS A 61 -8.01 5.80 -7.41
C CYS A 61 -8.27 4.71 -8.46
N LEU A 62 -7.25 4.32 -9.23
CA LEU A 62 -7.37 3.25 -10.24
C LEU A 62 -7.73 1.90 -9.60
N MET A 63 -7.10 1.54 -8.47
CA MET A 63 -7.46 0.33 -7.72
C MET A 63 -8.90 0.37 -7.23
N ARG A 64 -9.33 1.50 -6.65
CA ARG A 64 -10.70 1.66 -6.10
C ARG A 64 -11.78 1.68 -7.19
N LEU A 65 -11.43 2.13 -8.40
CA LEU A 65 -12.31 2.09 -9.58
C LEU A 65 -12.36 0.69 -10.24
N GLY A 66 -11.54 -0.26 -9.79
CA GLY A 66 -11.43 -1.60 -10.40
C GLY A 66 -10.53 -1.67 -11.64
N ARG A 67 -9.86 -0.57 -12.02
CA ARG A 67 -8.87 -0.52 -13.11
C ARG A 67 -7.50 -1.02 -12.64
N VAL A 68 -7.49 -2.24 -12.10
CA VAL A 68 -6.32 -2.80 -11.39
C VAL A 68 -5.12 -3.01 -12.31
N ALA A 69 -5.33 -3.39 -13.57
CA ALA A 69 -4.24 -3.56 -14.53
C ALA A 69 -3.46 -2.25 -14.76
N ASP A 70 -4.17 -1.13 -14.89
CA ASP A 70 -3.57 0.20 -15.04
C ASP A 70 -2.83 0.63 -13.77
N ALA A 71 -3.41 0.34 -12.60
CA ALA A 71 -2.75 0.59 -11.31
C ALA A 71 -1.43 -0.16 -11.20
N VAL A 72 -1.39 -1.44 -11.58
CA VAL A 72 -0.17 -2.26 -11.55
C VAL A 72 0.90 -1.67 -12.48
N GLN A 73 0.55 -1.24 -13.69
CA GLN A 73 1.52 -0.61 -14.61
C GLN A 73 2.07 0.70 -14.04
N LEU A 74 1.18 1.53 -13.49
CA LEU A 74 1.56 2.78 -12.84
C LEU A 74 2.52 2.52 -11.69
N TYR A 75 2.16 1.62 -10.75
CA TYR A 75 3.00 1.35 -9.59
C TYR A 75 4.33 0.72 -9.94
N ARG A 76 4.40 -0.16 -10.96
CA ARG A 76 5.70 -0.66 -11.45
C ARG A 76 6.63 0.48 -11.88
N SER A 77 6.11 1.42 -12.67
CA SER A 77 6.88 2.57 -13.15
C SER A 77 7.22 3.60 -12.06
N LEU A 78 6.55 3.52 -10.90
CA LEU A 78 6.76 4.41 -9.76
C LEU A 78 7.73 3.80 -8.74
N VAL A 79 7.56 2.52 -8.44
CA VAL A 79 8.17 1.86 -7.27
C VAL A 79 9.44 1.08 -7.62
N LEU A 80 9.50 0.49 -8.81
CA LEU A 80 10.66 -0.31 -9.19
C LEU A 80 11.82 0.57 -9.65
N MET A 81 13.04 0.20 -9.26
CA MET A 81 14.24 0.81 -9.81
C MET A 81 14.36 0.50 -11.30
N GLN A 82 14.83 1.47 -12.09
CA GLN A 82 14.99 1.28 -13.54
C GLN A 82 15.95 0.12 -13.83
N GLY A 83 15.53 -0.79 -14.70
CA GLY A 83 16.31 -1.97 -15.09
C GLY A 83 16.33 -3.10 -14.05
N CYS A 84 15.61 -2.97 -12.93
CA CYS A 84 15.59 -3.94 -11.83
C CYS A 84 14.16 -4.40 -11.51
N THR A 85 14.07 -5.54 -10.79
CA THR A 85 12.82 -6.03 -10.20
C THR A 85 12.64 -5.61 -8.73
N TRP A 86 13.62 -4.91 -8.17
CA TRP A 86 13.65 -4.44 -6.78
C TRP A 86 12.90 -3.11 -6.61
N MET A 87 12.25 -2.95 -5.47
CA MET A 87 11.61 -1.70 -5.07
C MET A 87 12.65 -0.67 -4.60
N ASN A 88 12.41 0.59 -4.90
CA ASN A 88 13.22 1.68 -4.36
C ASN A 88 12.94 1.85 -2.84
N PRO A 89 13.92 1.57 -1.96
CA PRO A 89 13.73 1.63 -0.51
C PRO A 89 13.56 3.08 0.00
N GLU A 90 14.00 4.07 -0.78
CA GLU A 90 13.85 5.49 -0.45
C GLU A 90 12.41 6.00 -0.65
N LEU A 91 11.54 5.20 -1.28
CA LEU A 91 10.14 5.56 -1.41
C LEU A 91 9.37 5.29 -0.10
N PRO A 92 8.37 6.14 0.21
CA PRO A 92 7.47 5.93 1.33
C PRO A 92 6.90 4.51 1.36
N VAL A 93 6.76 3.93 2.55
CA VAL A 93 6.27 2.56 2.74
C VAL A 93 4.91 2.39 2.09
N ILE A 94 4.03 3.39 2.20
CA ILE A 94 2.71 3.37 1.57
C ILE A 94 2.76 3.17 0.05
N TYR A 95 3.78 3.68 -0.67
CA TYR A 95 3.86 3.51 -2.12
C TYR A 95 4.21 2.06 -2.48
N ARG A 96 5.15 1.47 -1.72
CA ARG A 96 5.54 0.07 -1.84
C ARG A 96 4.38 -0.87 -1.46
N THR A 97 3.65 -0.56 -0.38
CA THR A 97 2.47 -1.33 0.02
C THR A 97 1.32 -1.21 -0.99
N ASN A 98 1.11 -0.04 -1.58
CA ASN A 98 0.11 0.14 -2.63
C ASN A 98 0.45 -0.65 -3.90
N PHE A 99 1.73 -0.76 -4.25
CA PHE A 99 2.18 -1.65 -5.32
C PHE A 99 1.85 -3.12 -5.01
N ALA A 100 2.20 -3.61 -3.81
CA ALA A 100 1.84 -4.96 -3.38
C ALA A 100 0.32 -5.18 -3.42
N THR A 101 -0.47 -4.22 -2.95
CA THR A 101 -1.94 -4.24 -3.01
C THR A 101 -2.43 -4.40 -4.44
N SER A 102 -1.88 -3.63 -5.39
CA SER A 102 -2.27 -3.72 -6.80
C SER A 102 -1.99 -5.09 -7.41
N LEU A 103 -0.87 -5.73 -7.03
CA LEU A 103 -0.52 -7.08 -7.48
C LEU A 103 -1.51 -8.13 -6.95
N LEU A 104 -1.84 -8.06 -5.65
CA LEU A 104 -2.82 -8.96 -5.03
C LEU A 104 -4.19 -8.85 -5.70
N LEU A 105 -4.66 -7.62 -5.92
CA LEU A 105 -5.93 -7.35 -6.61
C LEU A 105 -5.92 -7.82 -8.07
N SER A 106 -4.76 -7.79 -8.73
CA SER A 106 -4.61 -8.30 -10.11
C SER A 106 -4.57 -9.84 -10.18
N GLY A 107 -4.69 -10.51 -9.04
CA GLY A 107 -4.62 -11.96 -8.93
C GLY A 107 -3.21 -12.53 -8.93
N ARG A 108 -2.17 -11.71 -8.81
CA ARG A 108 -0.74 -12.11 -8.76
C ARG A 108 -0.32 -12.26 -7.31
N LYS A 109 -0.74 -13.35 -6.66
CA LYS A 109 -0.62 -13.49 -5.18
C LYS A 109 0.82 -13.66 -4.76
N THR A 110 1.57 -14.52 -5.44
CA THR A 110 2.99 -14.73 -5.18
C THR A 110 3.77 -13.42 -5.34
N GLY A 111 3.60 -12.70 -6.45
CA GLY A 111 4.27 -11.41 -6.65
C GLY A 111 3.85 -10.33 -5.64
N GLY A 112 2.58 -10.29 -5.25
CA GLY A 112 2.11 -9.37 -4.21
C GLY A 112 2.70 -9.69 -2.82
N LEU A 113 2.86 -10.97 -2.50
CA LEU A 113 3.50 -11.42 -1.26
C LEU A 113 5.00 -11.12 -1.28
N GLU A 114 5.70 -11.40 -2.37
CA GLU A 114 7.13 -11.09 -2.53
C GLU A 114 7.39 -9.59 -2.34
N ALA A 115 6.59 -8.74 -3.00
CA ALA A 115 6.66 -7.30 -2.81
C ALA A 115 6.42 -6.90 -1.34
N LEU A 116 5.46 -7.54 -0.65
CA LEU A 116 5.18 -7.26 0.76
C LEU A 116 6.28 -7.75 1.72
N LEU A 117 7.03 -8.79 1.36
CA LEU A 117 8.16 -9.31 2.12
C LEU A 117 9.43 -8.48 1.93
N GLU A 118 9.58 -7.81 0.79
CA GLU A 118 10.70 -6.91 0.53
C GLU A 118 10.63 -5.60 1.35
N ILE A 119 9.44 -5.22 1.84
CA ILE A 119 9.26 -4.07 2.75
C ILE A 119 9.86 -4.37 4.12
N ARG A 120 10.87 -3.59 4.52
CA ARG A 120 11.68 -3.78 5.75
C ARG A 120 11.08 -3.17 7.01
N GLU A 121 9.87 -2.63 6.89
CA GLU A 121 9.11 -1.97 7.95
C GLU A 121 7.89 -2.83 8.34
N PRO A 122 8.08 -3.99 8.99
CA PRO A 122 7.02 -4.98 9.20
C PRO A 122 5.87 -4.48 10.08
N ASP A 123 6.14 -3.53 10.98
CA ASP A 123 5.17 -2.96 11.91
C ASP A 123 4.41 -1.76 11.34
N HIS A 124 4.69 -1.37 10.09
CA HIS A 124 3.99 -0.27 9.45
C HIS A 124 2.50 -0.59 9.29
N PRO A 125 1.55 0.31 9.65
CA PRO A 125 0.12 -0.03 9.66
C PRO A 125 -0.41 -0.57 8.33
N SER A 126 0.00 0.02 7.20
CA SER A 126 -0.38 -0.49 5.86
C SER A 126 0.14 -1.90 5.59
N VAL A 127 1.37 -2.21 6.02
CA VAL A 127 1.99 -3.53 5.86
C VAL A 127 1.26 -4.54 6.72
N VAL A 128 0.99 -4.23 7.99
CA VAL A 128 0.25 -5.07 8.92
C VAL A 128 -1.13 -5.39 8.37
N ARG A 129 -1.92 -4.38 7.97
CA ARG A 129 -3.26 -4.58 7.40
C ARG A 129 -3.24 -5.47 6.16
N LEU A 130 -2.27 -5.27 5.26
CA LEU A 130 -2.19 -6.08 4.05
C LEU A 130 -1.75 -7.52 4.34
N ARG A 131 -0.83 -7.73 5.29
CA ARG A 131 -0.43 -9.07 5.76
C ARG A 131 -1.61 -9.80 6.40
N GLU A 132 -2.41 -9.12 7.22
CA GLU A 132 -3.62 -9.70 7.82
C GLU A 132 -4.65 -10.10 6.76
N ALA A 133 -4.86 -9.27 5.74
CA ALA A 133 -5.76 -9.60 4.64
C ALA A 133 -5.26 -10.82 3.85
N PHE A 134 -3.96 -10.90 3.59
CA PHE A 134 -3.35 -12.04 2.91
C PHE A 134 -3.43 -13.32 3.74
N GLN A 135 -3.15 -13.24 5.05
CA GLN A 135 -3.22 -14.37 5.97
C GLN A 135 -4.65 -14.93 6.06
N LYS A 136 -5.66 -14.04 6.14
CA LYS A 136 -7.07 -14.45 6.11
C LYS A 136 -7.44 -15.15 4.80
N TRP A 137 -6.90 -14.69 3.67
CA TRP A 137 -7.09 -15.36 2.39
C TRP A 137 -6.43 -16.75 2.38
N GLU A 138 -5.18 -16.88 2.85
CA GLU A 138 -4.47 -18.17 2.91
C GLU A 138 -5.22 -19.19 3.78
N GLN A 139 -5.77 -18.76 4.92
CA GLN A 139 -6.58 -19.60 5.82
C GLN A 139 -7.87 -20.11 5.18
N ASN A 140 -8.39 -19.42 4.16
CA ASN A 140 -9.59 -19.82 3.44
C ASN A 140 -9.29 -20.71 2.22
N LEU A 141 -8.02 -21.04 1.94
CA LEU A 141 -7.67 -21.97 0.89
C LEU A 141 -7.98 -23.41 1.32
N THR A 142 -8.52 -24.18 0.38
CA THR A 142 -8.53 -25.64 0.55
C THR A 142 -7.10 -26.17 0.52
N TRP A 143 -6.85 -27.31 1.19
CA TRP A 143 -5.52 -27.93 1.21
C TRP A 143 -4.94 -28.15 -0.20
N GLY A 144 -5.76 -28.56 -1.17
CA GLY A 144 -5.32 -28.74 -2.56
C GLY A 144 -4.94 -27.42 -3.25
N GLN A 145 -5.72 -26.35 -3.07
CA GLN A 145 -5.38 -25.02 -3.59
C GLN A 145 -4.10 -24.49 -2.95
N TRP A 146 -3.96 -24.69 -1.64
CA TRP A 146 -2.75 -24.32 -0.90
C TRP A 146 -1.53 -25.06 -1.44
N LEU A 147 -1.62 -26.38 -1.66
CA LEU A 147 -0.51 -27.18 -2.18
C LEU A 147 -0.12 -26.76 -3.60
N LEU A 148 -1.10 -26.61 -4.50
CA LEU A 148 -0.86 -26.13 -5.87
C LEU A 148 -0.19 -24.76 -5.90
N TRP A 149 -0.61 -23.86 -5.02
CA TRP A 149 0.01 -22.56 -4.87
C TRP A 149 1.46 -22.65 -4.40
N LYS A 150 1.78 -23.54 -3.45
CA LYS A 150 3.17 -23.79 -3.04
C LYS A 150 4.04 -24.32 -4.18
N PHE A 151 3.44 -24.95 -5.20
CA PHE A 151 4.12 -25.35 -6.43
C PHE A 151 4.04 -24.31 -7.57
N GLY A 152 3.65 -23.07 -7.28
CA GLY A 152 3.70 -21.94 -8.21
C GLY A 152 2.44 -21.69 -9.02
N VAL A 153 1.34 -22.41 -8.76
CA VAL A 153 0.05 -22.19 -9.43
C VAL A 153 -0.83 -21.25 -8.60
N ASP A 154 -0.99 -20.00 -9.05
CA ASP A 154 -1.82 -19.02 -8.34
C ASP A 154 -3.29 -19.48 -8.22
N PRO A 155 -3.86 -19.60 -7.01
CA PRO A 155 -5.26 -19.96 -6.82
C PRO A 155 -6.19 -18.96 -7.48
N LYS A 156 -7.32 -19.40 -8.03
CA LYS A 156 -8.32 -18.50 -8.61
C LYS A 156 -9.10 -17.70 -7.55
N SER A 157 -9.03 -18.08 -6.28
CA SER A 157 -9.69 -17.37 -5.18
C SER A 157 -9.13 -15.94 -5.05
N PRO A 158 -9.99 -14.91 -5.06
CA PRO A 158 -9.54 -13.53 -4.90
C PRO A 158 -9.13 -13.25 -3.45
N VAL A 159 -8.13 -12.37 -3.28
CA VAL A 159 -7.80 -11.80 -1.97
C VAL A 159 -8.82 -10.71 -1.66
N THR A 160 -9.61 -10.89 -0.60
CA THR A 160 -10.59 -9.90 -0.15
C THR A 160 -9.95 -8.92 0.82
N LEU A 161 -9.99 -7.63 0.50
CA LEU A 161 -9.55 -6.57 1.41
C LEU A 161 -10.75 -6.11 2.25
N ALA A 162 -10.62 -6.15 3.58
CA ALA A 162 -11.63 -5.63 4.51
C ALA A 162 -11.60 -4.09 4.65
N PHE A 163 -10.79 -3.42 3.82
CA PHE A 163 -10.54 -1.99 3.82
C PHE A 163 -10.41 -1.50 2.38
N ALA A 164 -10.55 -0.19 2.17
CA ALA A 164 -10.43 0.40 0.85
C ALA A 164 -9.01 0.19 0.27
N PRO A 165 -8.87 -0.25 -1.00
CA PRO A 165 -7.57 -0.43 -1.63
C PRO A 165 -6.68 0.81 -1.55
N GLY A 166 -5.50 0.63 -0.96
CA GLY A 166 -4.40 1.59 -0.92
C GLY A 166 -4.62 2.86 -0.08
N ASP A 167 -3.51 3.49 0.27
CA ASP A 167 -3.44 4.70 1.10
C ASP A 167 -2.92 5.91 0.32
N PHE A 168 -3.59 7.06 0.47
CA PHE A 168 -3.16 8.33 -0.13
C PHE A 168 -2.02 8.99 0.66
N ALA A 169 -2.05 8.84 1.98
CA ALA A 169 -1.13 9.41 2.96
C ALA A 169 -0.84 8.38 4.05
N GLU A 170 0.14 8.67 4.92
CA GLU A 170 0.50 7.78 6.01
C GLU A 170 -0.70 7.57 6.97
N PRO A 171 -1.15 6.33 7.19
CA PRO A 171 -2.21 6.07 8.14
C PRO A 171 -1.73 6.38 9.57
N PRO A 172 -2.64 6.80 10.48
CA PRO A 172 -2.28 6.94 11.88
C PRO A 172 -1.76 5.59 12.41
N PRO A 173 -0.82 5.61 13.38
CA PRO A 173 -0.39 4.38 14.02
C PRO A 173 -1.61 3.71 14.67
N GLU A 174 -1.88 2.47 14.29
CA GLU A 174 -2.94 1.68 14.90
C GLU A 174 -2.68 1.59 16.42
N PRO A 175 -3.72 1.75 17.27
CA PRO A 175 -3.54 1.55 18.70
C PRO A 175 -2.99 0.14 18.92
N ARG A 176 -1.87 0.04 19.66
CA ARG A 176 -1.26 -1.25 20.00
C ARG A 176 -2.35 -2.19 20.48
N ARG A 177 -2.62 -3.28 19.73
CA ARG A 177 -3.41 -4.39 20.24
C ARG A 177 -2.70 -4.85 21.50
N THR A 178 -3.24 -4.50 22.66
CA THR A 178 -2.82 -5.10 23.92
C THR A 178 -3.13 -6.57 23.77
N THR A 179 -2.12 -7.38 23.44
CA THR A 179 -2.22 -8.82 23.59
C THR A 179 -2.58 -9.06 25.04
N GLY A 180 -3.84 -9.42 25.28
CA GLY A 180 -4.30 -9.89 26.56
C GLY A 180 -3.51 -11.14 26.92
N LYS A 181 -2.42 -10.95 27.66
CA LYS A 181 -1.72 -11.99 28.41
C LYS A 181 -1.82 -11.60 29.88
N ASN A 182 -2.68 -12.35 30.57
CA ASN A 182 -2.67 -12.65 31.99
C ASN A 182 -2.66 -11.46 32.96
N GLN A 183 -3.87 -11.09 33.41
CA GLN A 183 -4.05 -10.53 34.74
C GLN A 183 -4.07 -11.72 35.72
N PRO A 184 -3.04 -11.94 36.56
CA PRO A 184 -3.17 -12.91 37.64
C PRO A 184 -4.25 -12.41 38.60
N GLN A 185 -5.30 -13.22 38.75
CA GLN A 185 -6.27 -13.06 39.84
C GLN A 185 -5.48 -13.07 41.15
N GLN A 186 -5.49 -11.93 41.85
CA GLN A 186 -5.00 -11.86 43.22
C GLN A 186 -5.92 -12.76 44.06
N LEU A 187 -5.34 -13.83 44.58
CA LEU A 187 -5.87 -14.59 45.71
C LEU A 187 -5.92 -13.62 46.91
N ALA A 188 -7.13 -13.21 47.28
CA ALA A 188 -7.40 -12.69 48.61
C ALA A 188 -7.74 -13.88 49.50
N ALA A 189 -6.82 -14.21 50.40
CA ALA A 189 -7.07 -14.94 51.63
C ALA A 189 -6.91 -13.95 52.78
#